data_AF-M3ESV1-F1
#
_entry.id   AF-M3ESV1-F1
#
_cell.length_a   1.000
_cell.length_b   1.000
_cell.length_c   1.000
_cell.angle_alpha   90.00
_cell.angle_beta   90.00
_cell.angle_gamma   90.00
#
_symmetry.space_group_name_H-M   'P 1'
#
loop_
_entity.id
_entity.type
_entity.pdbx_description
1 polymer ?
#
loop_
_entity_poly.entity_id
_entity_poly.type
_entity_poly.pdbx_seq_one_letter_code
_entity_poly.pdbx_strand_id
1 'polypeptide(L)'
;ILKIDSKNAQAEWFVKEIRKLYAIESKAKEANLNSEEHLRLRQSESKPIVNEIRSWMNKRIVEVAPKSSMGKALSYLAGQWEKLLIFLDHPELQLDTNLVENDIRPFVIGRKNWLFSGCPQGATASAGFYSLVQNAKVSGKDPYAFLRDLFKSWEKKPRSLSWTDLPQF
;
A
#
# COMPACT_ATOMS: atom_id res chain seq x y z
N ILE A 1 -14.29 1.22 -7.21
CA ILE A 1 -15.00 2.51 -7.39
C ILE A 1 -15.71 2.84 -6.09
N LEU A 2 -15.30 3.91 -5.41
CA LEU A 2 -15.98 4.39 -4.20
C LEU A 2 -17.44 4.72 -4.54
N LYS A 3 -18.42 4.13 -3.84
CA LYS A 3 -19.81 4.56 -3.94
C LYS A 3 -19.93 5.89 -3.20
N ILE A 4 -20.01 6.99 -3.96
CA ILE A 4 -20.20 8.32 -3.42
C ILE A 4 -21.70 8.61 -3.42
N ASP A 5 -22.24 9.06 -2.30
CA ASP A 5 -23.56 9.68 -2.29
C ASP A 5 -23.44 10.99 -3.08
N SER A 6 -24.11 11.08 -4.23
CA SER A 6 -24.07 12.24 -5.12
C SER A 6 -24.60 13.52 -4.45
N LYS A 7 -25.23 13.43 -3.27
CA LYS A 7 -25.63 14.58 -2.46
C LYS A 7 -24.50 15.14 -1.60
N ASN A 8 -23.38 14.43 -1.45
CA ASN A 8 -22.24 14.87 -0.67
C ASN A 8 -21.17 15.52 -1.56
N ALA A 9 -21.37 16.80 -1.87
CA ALA A 9 -20.45 17.61 -2.68
C ALA A 9 -19.00 17.61 -2.15
N GLN A 10 -18.81 17.42 -0.85
CA GLN A 10 -17.49 17.39 -0.23
C GLN A 10 -16.74 16.10 -0.57
N ALA A 11 -17.42 14.96 -0.43
CA ALA A 11 -16.87 13.67 -0.80
C ALA A 11 -16.60 13.61 -2.31
N GLU A 12 -17.47 14.20 -3.12
CA GLU A 12 -17.28 14.30 -4.57
C GLU A 12 -16.03 15.11 -4.93
N TRP A 13 -15.86 16.30 -4.33
CA TRP A 13 -14.67 17.12 -4.52
C TRP A 13 -13.40 16.36 -4.12
N PHE A 14 -13.38 15.75 -2.94
CA PHE A 14 -12.21 15.03 -2.45
C PHE A 14 -11.83 13.87 -3.38
N VAL A 15 -12.81 13.06 -3.81
CA VAL A 15 -12.53 11.98 -4.76
C VAL A 15 -12.06 12.51 -6.12
N LYS A 16 -12.57 13.66 -6.58
CA LYS A 16 -12.09 14.30 -7.79
C LYS A 16 -10.62 14.70 -7.68
N GLU A 17 -10.19 15.27 -6.56
CA GLU A 17 -8.78 15.63 -6.34
C GLU A 17 -7.88 14.39 -6.30
N ILE A 18 -8.31 13.33 -5.61
CA ILE A 18 -7.58 12.05 -5.61
C ILE A 18 -7.49 11.46 -7.03
N ARG A 19 -8.54 11.54 -7.85
CA ARG A 19 -8.50 11.08 -9.25
C ARG A 19 -7.47 11.83 -10.08
N LYS A 20 -7.26 13.14 -9.85
CA LYS A 20 -6.21 13.89 -10.55
C LYS A 20 -4.83 13.33 -10.23
N LEU A 21 -4.56 12.95 -8.97
CA LEU A 21 -3.30 12.30 -8.59
C LEU A 21 -3.08 11.00 -9.37
N TYR A 22 -4.10 10.12 -9.44
CA TYR A 22 -4.00 8.90 -10.24
C TYR A 22 -3.80 9.16 -11.73
N ALA A 23 -4.40 10.22 -12.29
CA ALA A 23 -4.20 10.57 -13.69
C ALA A 23 -2.74 10.99 -13.97
N ILE A 24 -2.10 11.71 -13.04
CA ILE A 24 -0.68 12.07 -13.14
C ILE A 24 0.21 10.82 -13.10
N GLU A 25 -0.08 9.89 -12.19
CA GLU A 25 0.65 8.61 -12.12
C GLU A 25 0.45 7.76 -13.39
N SER A 26 -0.75 7.75 -13.97
CA SER A 26 -1.01 7.08 -15.25
C SER A 26 -0.20 7.70 -16.39
N LYS A 27 -0.18 9.04 -16.47
CA LYS A 27 0.61 9.79 -17.45
C LYS A 27 2.10 9.46 -17.34
N ALA A 28 2.64 9.40 -16.12
CA ALA A 28 4.05 9.04 -15.89
C ALA A 28 4.35 7.62 -16.42
N LYS A 29 3.45 6.67 -16.13
CA LYS A 29 3.58 5.28 -16.57
C LYS A 29 3.46 5.13 -18.09
N GLU A 30 2.49 5.80 -18.72
CA GLU A 30 2.27 5.77 -20.17
C GLU A 30 3.46 6.37 -20.94
N ALA A 31 4.08 7.42 -20.39
CA ALA A 31 5.27 8.05 -20.94
C ALA A 31 6.58 7.29 -20.64
N ASN A 32 6.53 6.19 -19.85
CA ASN A 32 7.71 5.45 -19.36
C ASN A 32 8.80 6.37 -18.77
N LEU A 33 8.38 7.33 -17.94
CA LEU A 33 9.32 8.26 -17.31
C LEU A 33 10.31 7.51 -16.41
N ASN A 34 11.56 7.97 -16.41
CA ASN A 34 12.53 7.49 -15.42
C ASN A 34 12.24 8.09 -14.03
N SER A 35 12.93 7.58 -13.00
CA SER A 35 12.71 7.99 -11.61
C SER A 35 12.85 9.49 -11.36
N GLU A 36 13.81 10.16 -12.01
CA GLU A 36 14.02 11.60 -11.84
C GLU A 36 12.91 12.42 -12.52
N GLU A 37 12.52 12.04 -13.72
CA GLU A 37 11.42 12.66 -14.46
C GLU A 37 10.08 12.50 -13.74
N HIS A 38 9.82 11.32 -13.19
CA HIS A 38 8.61 11.03 -12.42
C HIS A 38 8.56 11.87 -11.13
N LEU A 39 9.68 12.01 -10.43
CA LEU A 39 9.78 12.90 -9.27
C LEU A 39 9.51 14.36 -9.64
N ARG A 40 10.12 14.85 -10.73
CA ARG A 40 9.87 16.21 -11.21
C ARG A 40 8.38 16.43 -11.51
N LEU A 41 7.74 15.46 -12.18
CA LEU A 41 6.30 15.49 -12.45
C LEU A 41 5.46 15.52 -11.16
N ARG A 42 5.81 14.70 -10.16
CA ARG A 42 5.13 14.70 -8.85
C ARG A 42 5.27 16.04 -8.15
N GLN A 43 6.47 16.63 -8.16
CA GLN A 43 6.72 17.93 -7.52
C GLN A 43 6.01 19.08 -8.26
N SER A 44 5.88 19.02 -9.59
CA SER A 44 5.22 20.07 -10.38
C SER A 44 3.70 19.95 -10.43
N GLU A 45 3.15 18.73 -10.55
CA GLU A 45 1.72 18.49 -10.78
C GLU A 45 1.00 17.92 -9.54
N SER A 46 1.57 16.91 -8.87
CA SER A 46 0.91 16.24 -7.72
C SER A 46 0.95 17.07 -6.44
N LYS A 47 2.09 17.71 -6.14
CA LYS A 47 2.30 18.49 -4.92
C LYS A 47 1.33 19.68 -4.76
N PRO A 48 1.00 20.47 -5.81
CA PRO A 48 -0.03 21.49 -5.71
C PRO A 48 -1.41 20.94 -5.31
N ILE A 49 -1.83 19.80 -5.89
CA ILE A 49 -3.11 19.15 -5.56
C ILE A 49 -3.13 18.70 -4.10
N VAL A 50 -2.04 18.06 -3.66
CA VAL A 50 -1.87 17.65 -2.25
C VAL A 50 -1.96 18.85 -1.31
N ASN A 51 -1.33 19.98 -1.66
CA ASN A 51 -1.40 21.20 -0.86
C ASN A 51 -2.82 21.79 -0.81
N GLU A 52 -3.56 21.72 -1.91
CA GLU A 52 -4.97 22.13 -1.98
C GLU A 52 -5.83 21.26 -1.04
N ILE A 53 -5.66 19.94 -1.09
CA ILE A 53 -6.32 18.99 -0.18
C ILE A 53 -5.96 19.31 1.28
N ARG A 54 -4.69 19.60 1.59
CA ARG A 54 -4.25 19.96 2.95
C ARG A 54 -4.93 21.24 3.42
N SER A 55 -4.98 22.27 2.57
CA SER A 55 -5.62 23.54 2.91
C SER A 55 -7.12 23.36 3.17
N TRP A 56 -7.79 22.59 2.32
CA TRP A 56 -9.20 22.24 2.50
C TRP A 56 -9.45 21.48 3.80
N MET A 57 -8.63 20.47 4.09
CA MET A 57 -8.71 19.67 5.32
C MET A 57 -8.54 20.55 6.57
N ASN A 58 -7.51 21.42 6.58
CA ASN A 58 -7.21 22.30 7.71
C ASN A 58 -8.31 23.33 7.97
N LYS A 59 -9.00 23.82 6.94
CA LYS A 59 -10.18 24.66 7.12
C LYS A 59 -11.32 23.85 7.72
N ARG A 60 -11.59 22.68 7.15
CA ARG A 60 -12.77 21.89 7.49
C ARG A 60 -12.73 21.28 8.89
N ILE A 61 -11.53 20.91 9.38
CA ILE A 61 -11.37 20.31 10.71
C ILE A 61 -11.81 21.25 11.84
N VAL A 62 -11.73 22.57 11.63
CA VAL A 62 -12.14 23.60 12.59
C VAL A 62 -13.66 23.82 12.55
N GLU A 63 -14.31 23.59 11.41
CA GLU A 63 -15.75 23.81 11.21
C GLU A 63 -16.62 22.65 11.71
N VAL A 64 -16.05 21.44 11.83
CA VAL A 64 -16.82 20.24 12.19
C VAL A 64 -16.65 19.89 13.66
N ALA A 65 -17.73 19.40 14.29
CA ALA A 65 -17.65 18.90 15.67
C ALA A 65 -16.67 17.70 15.75
N PRO A 66 -15.66 17.71 16.65
CA PRO A 66 -14.61 16.68 16.69
C PRO A 66 -15.13 15.24 16.84
N LYS A 67 -16.23 15.05 17.57
CA LYS A 67 -16.82 13.73 17.83
C LYS A 67 -17.75 13.23 16.71
N SER A 68 -18.07 14.07 15.73
CA SER A 68 -18.87 13.67 14.56
C SER A 68 -18.11 12.65 13.70
N SER A 69 -18.82 11.91 12.85
CA SER A 69 -18.19 10.99 11.89
C SER A 69 -17.17 11.70 10.99
N MET A 70 -17.50 12.89 10.49
CA MET A 70 -16.61 13.73 9.69
C MET A 70 -15.39 14.21 10.50
N GLY A 71 -15.61 14.70 11.73
CA GLY A 71 -14.53 15.17 12.60
C GLY A 71 -13.52 14.08 12.93
N LYS A 72 -13.99 12.84 13.17
CA LYS A 72 -13.13 11.67 13.36
C LYS A 72 -12.34 11.33 12.10
N ALA A 73 -12.97 11.37 10.92
CA ALA A 73 -12.31 11.07 9.65
C ALA A 73 -11.22 12.10 9.31
N LEU A 74 -11.50 13.40 9.47
CA LEU A 74 -10.51 14.46 9.23
C LEU A 74 -9.37 14.42 10.24
N SER A 75 -9.66 14.18 11.52
CA SER A 75 -8.61 14.01 12.54
C SER A 75 -7.69 12.83 12.23
N TYR A 76 -8.27 11.71 11.78
CA TYR A 76 -7.49 10.55 11.37
C TYR A 76 -6.62 10.83 10.15
N LEU A 77 -7.19 11.45 9.10
CA LEU A 77 -6.46 11.86 7.91
C LEU A 77 -5.29 12.79 8.25
N ALA A 78 -5.53 13.81 9.08
CA ALA A 78 -4.51 14.75 9.52
C ALA A 78 -3.35 14.03 10.23
N GLY A 79 -3.65 13.05 11.09
CA GLY A 79 -2.64 12.24 11.77
C GLY A 79 -1.83 11.31 10.86
N GLN A 80 -2.34 10.96 9.67
CA GLN A 80 -1.61 10.17 8.67
C GLN A 80 -0.95 11.02 7.58
N TRP A 81 -1.18 12.34 7.58
CA TRP A 81 -0.85 13.21 6.44
C TRP A 81 0.60 13.06 5.98
N GLU A 82 1.56 13.20 6.90
CA GLU A 82 3.00 13.11 6.56
C GLU A 82 3.38 11.75 5.97
N LYS A 83 2.73 10.65 6.38
CA LYS A 83 2.97 9.32 5.80
C LYS A 83 2.43 9.21 4.38
N LEU A 84 1.29 9.85 4.11
CA LEU A 84 0.68 9.90 2.79
C LEU A 84 1.48 10.77 1.81
N LEU A 85 2.38 11.64 2.29
CA LEU A 85 3.21 12.49 1.42
C LEU A 85 4.46 11.81 0.90
N ILE A 86 4.90 10.70 1.50
CA ILE A 86 6.19 10.04 1.21
C ILE A 86 6.34 9.73 -0.29
N PHE A 87 5.25 9.36 -0.99
CA PHE A 87 5.32 9.08 -2.42
C PHE A 87 5.81 10.29 -3.25
N LEU A 88 5.62 11.54 -2.80
CA LEU A 88 6.09 12.72 -3.55
C LEU A 88 7.61 12.75 -3.71
N ASP A 89 8.33 12.11 -2.79
CA ASP A 89 9.80 12.14 -2.72
C ASP A 89 10.44 10.80 -3.11
N HIS A 90 9.63 9.75 -3.31
CA HIS A 90 10.07 8.38 -3.58
C HIS A 90 9.40 7.80 -4.84
N PRO A 91 10.05 7.83 -6.03
CA PRO A 91 9.46 7.41 -7.30
C PRO A 91 9.09 5.91 -7.33
N GLU A 92 9.81 5.08 -6.55
CA GLU A 92 9.56 3.66 -6.39
C GLU A 92 8.24 3.34 -5.66
N LEU A 93 7.69 4.29 -4.90
CA LEU A 93 6.46 4.11 -4.16
C LEU A 93 5.24 4.44 -5.03
N GLN A 94 4.21 3.60 -4.91
CA GLN A 94 2.89 3.87 -5.46
C GLN A 94 2.10 4.79 -4.53
N LEU A 95 1.07 5.43 -5.07
CA LEU A 95 0.15 6.31 -4.32
C LEU A 95 -0.63 5.56 -3.24
N ASP A 96 -0.82 4.24 -3.42
CA ASP A 96 -1.62 3.40 -2.55
C ASP A 96 -0.92 2.07 -2.21
N THR A 97 -1.52 1.35 -1.26
CA THR A 97 -1.07 0.03 -0.83
C THR A 97 -1.90 -1.11 -1.42
N ASN A 98 -2.67 -0.87 -2.50
CA ASN A 98 -3.62 -1.84 -3.03
C ASN A 98 -2.95 -3.15 -3.45
N LEU A 99 -1.74 -3.09 -4.02
CA LEU A 99 -0.98 -4.30 -4.36
C LEU A 99 -0.69 -5.14 -3.11
N VAL A 100 -0.14 -4.51 -2.07
CA VAL A 100 0.18 -5.17 -0.80
C VAL A 100 -1.09 -5.75 -0.15
N GLU A 101 -2.19 -4.98 -0.13
CA GLU A 101 -3.46 -5.45 0.42
C GLU A 101 -4.03 -6.63 -0.36
N ASN A 102 -3.93 -6.60 -1.69
CA ASN A 102 -4.35 -7.71 -2.55
C ASN A 102 -3.53 -8.98 -2.27
N ASP A 103 -2.22 -8.84 -2.07
CA ASP A 103 -1.32 -9.96 -1.79
C ASP A 103 -1.50 -10.56 -0.38
N ILE A 104 -1.88 -9.72 0.59
CA ILE A 104 -2.17 -10.15 1.97
C ILE A 104 -3.60 -10.73 2.08
N ARG A 105 -4.54 -10.35 1.21
CA ARG A 105 -5.95 -10.76 1.29
C ARG A 105 -6.16 -12.28 1.39
N PRO A 106 -5.48 -13.15 0.61
CA PRO A 106 -5.62 -14.60 0.75
C PRO A 106 -5.30 -15.11 2.16
N PHE A 107 -4.27 -14.56 2.81
CA PHE A 107 -3.94 -14.88 4.20
C PHE A 107 -5.05 -14.45 5.16
N VAL A 108 -5.57 -13.23 4.98
CA VAL A 108 -6.64 -12.68 5.83
C VAL A 108 -7.95 -13.48 5.70
N ILE A 109 -8.27 -13.96 4.50
CA ILE A 109 -9.43 -14.84 4.28
C ILE A 109 -9.15 -16.24 4.88
N GLY A 110 -7.95 -16.79 4.65
CA GLY A 110 -7.53 -18.09 5.15
C GLY A 110 -7.60 -18.19 6.68
N ARG A 111 -7.01 -17.22 7.40
CA ARG A 111 -6.99 -17.23 8.87
C ARG A 111 -8.37 -17.23 9.52
N LYS A 112 -9.38 -16.66 8.84
CA LYS A 112 -10.78 -16.69 9.32
C LYS A 112 -11.38 -18.11 9.28
N ASN A 113 -10.87 -18.96 8.38
CA ASN A 113 -11.36 -20.31 8.13
C ASN A 113 -10.47 -21.41 8.76
N TRP A 114 -9.34 -21.05 9.38
CA TRP A 114 -8.45 -22.00 10.03
C TRP A 114 -8.85 -22.23 11.48
N LEU A 115 -9.27 -23.45 11.81
CA LEU A 115 -9.77 -23.87 13.14
C LEU A 115 -8.81 -23.57 14.31
N PHE A 116 -7.51 -23.39 14.06
CA PHE A 116 -6.48 -23.23 15.10
C PHE A 116 -5.62 -21.96 14.96
N SER A 117 -6.10 -20.94 14.23
CA SER A 117 -5.41 -19.67 14.09
C SER A 117 -5.66 -18.75 15.30
N GLY A 118 -4.95 -18.98 16.43
CA GLY A 118 -5.22 -18.27 17.69
C GLY A 118 -4.03 -17.75 18.50
N CYS A 119 -2.79 -18.06 18.13
CA CYS A 119 -1.61 -17.66 18.91
C CYS A 119 -0.63 -16.74 18.15
N PRO A 120 0.08 -15.83 18.85
CA PRO A 120 1.10 -14.95 18.24
C PRO A 120 2.21 -15.71 17.52
N GLN A 121 2.62 -16.87 18.05
CA GLN A 121 3.65 -17.72 17.43
C GLN A 121 3.17 -18.27 16.08
N GLY A 122 1.92 -18.73 16.00
CA GLY A 122 1.29 -19.20 14.77
C GLY A 122 1.13 -18.08 13.74
N ALA A 123 0.78 -16.87 14.19
CA ALA A 123 0.74 -15.70 13.32
C ALA A 123 2.12 -15.35 12.74
N THR A 124 3.17 -15.41 13.57
CA THR A 124 4.56 -15.16 13.15
C THR A 124 5.03 -16.20 12.13
N ALA A 125 4.80 -17.49 12.41
CA ALA A 125 5.14 -18.57 11.50
C ALA A 125 4.43 -18.42 10.16
N SER A 126 3.12 -18.14 10.19
CA SER A 126 2.32 -17.96 8.97
C SER A 126 2.78 -16.75 8.15
N ALA A 127 3.07 -15.62 8.80
CA ALA A 127 3.62 -14.45 8.13
C ALA A 127 4.94 -14.76 7.42
N GLY A 128 5.82 -15.54 8.05
CA GLY A 128 7.07 -16.02 7.43
C GLY A 128 6.83 -16.84 6.18
N PHE A 129 5.96 -17.87 6.25
CA PHE A 129 5.64 -18.71 5.09
C PHE A 129 5.01 -17.93 3.94
N TYR A 130 4.04 -17.06 4.23
CA TYR A 130 3.41 -16.23 3.20
C TYR A 130 4.41 -15.24 2.59
N SER A 131 5.34 -14.69 3.38
CA SER A 131 6.41 -13.82 2.85
C SER A 131 7.31 -14.56 1.85
N LEU A 132 7.66 -15.82 2.12
CA LEU A 132 8.42 -16.66 1.18
C LEU A 132 7.65 -16.92 -0.12
N VAL A 133 6.35 -17.23 -0.01
CA VAL A 133 5.47 -17.45 -1.17
C VAL A 133 5.35 -16.18 -2.00
N GLN A 134 5.14 -15.02 -1.36
CA GLN A 134 5.04 -13.75 -2.08
C GLN A 134 6.36 -13.36 -2.74
N ASN A 135 7.50 -13.60 -2.09
CA ASN A 135 8.82 -13.39 -2.69
C ASN A 135 9.00 -14.17 -4.01
N ALA A 136 8.61 -15.45 -4.01
CA ALA A 136 8.66 -16.28 -5.21
C ALA A 136 7.78 -15.72 -6.33
N LYS A 137 6.55 -15.31 -6.01
CA LYS A 137 5.61 -14.74 -6.98
C LYS A 137 6.11 -13.44 -7.60
N VAL A 138 6.56 -12.49 -6.78
CA VAL A 138 7.05 -11.18 -7.28
C VAL A 138 8.31 -11.39 -8.15
N SER A 139 9.09 -12.44 -7.89
CA SER A 139 10.26 -12.81 -8.68
C SER A 139 9.95 -13.69 -9.90
N GLY A 140 8.67 -13.94 -10.20
CA GLY A 140 8.24 -14.78 -11.33
C GLY A 140 8.58 -16.27 -11.19
N LYS A 141 8.93 -16.75 -9.99
CA LYS A 141 9.24 -18.16 -9.72
C LYS A 141 8.01 -18.91 -9.23
N ASP A 142 7.89 -20.18 -9.62
CA ASP A 142 6.87 -21.07 -9.07
C ASP A 142 7.08 -21.23 -7.54
N PRO A 143 6.10 -20.85 -6.71
CA PRO A 143 6.27 -20.87 -5.25
C PRO A 143 6.52 -22.27 -4.70
N TYR A 144 5.93 -23.30 -5.30
CA TYR A 144 6.12 -24.68 -4.85
C TYR A 144 7.55 -25.16 -5.13
N ALA A 145 8.04 -24.97 -6.36
CA ALA A 145 9.41 -25.31 -6.72
C ALA A 145 10.42 -24.56 -5.84
N PHE A 146 10.20 -23.26 -5.61
CA PHE A 146 11.05 -22.46 -4.73
C PHE A 146 11.12 -23.03 -3.30
N LEU A 147 9.97 -23.25 -2.66
CA LEU A 147 9.93 -23.77 -1.29
C LEU A 147 10.55 -25.17 -1.18
N ARG A 148 10.28 -26.05 -2.15
CA ARG A 148 10.86 -27.39 -2.21
C ARG A 148 12.39 -27.32 -2.27
N ASP A 149 12.93 -26.48 -3.15
CA ASP A 149 14.38 -26.38 -3.35
C ASP A 149 15.05 -25.71 -2.14
N LEU A 150 14.40 -24.72 -1.54
CA LEU A 150 14.83 -24.09 -0.29
C LEU A 150 14.95 -25.12 0.84
N PHE A 151 13.88 -25.87 1.13
CA PHE A 151 13.89 -26.86 2.22
C PHE A 151 14.84 -28.03 1.97
N LYS A 152 14.93 -28.53 0.72
CA LYS A 152 15.96 -29.52 0.34
C LYS A 152 17.38 -29.01 0.57
N SER A 153 17.63 -27.71 0.37
CA SER A 153 18.96 -27.13 0.63
C SER A 153 19.30 -27.09 2.12
N TRP A 154 18.29 -26.97 2.98
CA TRP A 154 18.45 -26.93 4.44
C TRP A 154 18.65 -28.32 5.04
N GLU A 155 18.11 -29.37 4.43
CA GLU A 155 18.42 -30.76 4.79
C GLU A 155 19.94 -31.03 4.68
N LYS A 156 20.58 -30.50 3.63
CA LYS A 156 22.02 -30.68 3.40
C LYS A 156 22.89 -29.75 4.25
N LYS A 157 22.40 -28.55 4.56
CA LYS A 157 23.11 -27.50 5.31
C LYS A 157 22.11 -26.70 6.18
N PRO A 158 21.81 -27.17 7.39
CA PRO A 158 20.87 -26.49 8.29
C PRO A 158 21.35 -25.06 8.60
N ARG A 159 20.48 -24.08 8.38
CA ARG A 159 20.76 -22.66 8.61
C ARG A 159 19.47 -21.87 8.83
N SER A 160 19.60 -20.68 9.39
CA SER A 160 18.51 -19.70 9.40
C SER A 160 18.35 -19.09 8.01
N LEU A 161 17.11 -18.71 7.67
CA LEU A 161 16.79 -18.02 6.42
C LEU A 161 17.66 -16.76 6.29
N SER A 162 18.43 -16.66 5.22
CA SER A 162 19.21 -15.48 4.87
C SER A 162 18.67 -14.81 3.61
N TRP A 163 19.08 -13.56 3.36
CA TRP A 163 18.71 -12.85 2.13
C TRP A 163 19.18 -13.59 0.86
N THR A 164 20.30 -14.32 0.92
CA THR A 164 20.81 -15.11 -0.21
C THR A 164 19.95 -16.33 -0.54
N ASP A 165 19.10 -16.78 0.39
CA ASP A 165 18.15 -17.87 0.18
C ASP A 165 16.88 -17.39 -0.54
N LEU A 166 16.62 -16.08 -0.57
CA LEU A 166 15.47 -15.52 -1.26
C LEU A 166 15.70 -15.44 -2.77
N PRO A 167 14.63 -15.52 -3.58
CA PRO A 167 14.72 -15.20 -5.00
C PRO A 167 15.27 -13.79 -5.19
N GLN A 168 16.27 -13.66 -6.06
CA GLN A 168 16.89 -12.38 -6.40
C GLN A 168 16.15 -11.76 -7.60
N PHE A 169 16.05 -10.43 -7.60
CA PHE A 169 15.40 -9.61 -8.63
C PHE A 169 16.39 -9.12 -9.69
#